data_AF-A0A453AYP9-F1
#
_entry.id   AF-A0A453AYP9-F1
#
_cell.length_a   1.000
_cell.length_b   1.000
_cell.length_c   1.000
_cell.angle_alpha   90.00
_cell.angle_beta   90.00
_cell.angle_gamma   90.00
#
_symmetry.space_group_name_H-M   'P 1'
#
loop_
_entity.id
_entity.type
_entity.pdbx_description
1 polymer ?
#
loop_
_entity_poly.entity_id
_entity_poly.type
_entity_poly.pdbx_seq_one_letter_code
_entity_poly.pdbx_strand_id
1 'polypeptide(L)'
;ANLPYIRHPVVVMFSERYKKFSVLPLSLKIFFAWIIFQVHFGVNSGASRFALENQAVNEATFRCPDELGWKPQRVPIVPSDGSISRTRETTLPVKELTKSLRKTGYDVMPSDDAGRFVCNYVYYHSLRFAEQHGIKSLFVHVPLFSTVDEEVQIHFVASLVEALASLN
;
A
#
# COMPACT_ATOMS: atom_id res chain seq x y z
N ALA A 1 21.84 7.20 -14.53
CA ALA A 1 22.36 6.26 -13.51
C ALA A 1 21.24 5.27 -13.21
N ASN A 2 21.46 3.98 -13.48
CA ASN A 2 20.45 2.95 -13.31
C ASN A 2 20.20 2.75 -11.80
N LEU A 3 19.00 3.08 -11.33
CA LEU A 3 18.55 2.80 -9.97
C LEU A 3 18.46 1.27 -9.80
N PRO A 4 19.02 0.69 -8.72
CA PRO A 4 18.96 -0.75 -8.50
C PRO A 4 17.50 -1.19 -8.31
N TYR A 5 17.09 -2.14 -9.14
CA TYR A 5 15.76 -2.74 -9.13
C TYR A 5 15.58 -3.53 -7.82
N ILE A 6 14.82 -2.99 -6.87
CA ILE A 6 14.45 -3.71 -5.64
C ILE A 6 13.66 -4.95 -6.06
N ARG A 7 14.19 -6.15 -5.76
CA ARG A 7 13.52 -7.41 -6.08
C ARG A 7 12.26 -7.57 -5.22
N HIS A 8 11.14 -7.24 -5.85
CA HIS A 8 9.76 -7.71 -5.62
C HIS A 8 9.18 -7.40 -4.22
N PRO A 9 8.59 -6.22 -4.02
CA PRO A 9 7.50 -6.11 -3.05
C PRO A 9 6.41 -7.13 -3.42
N VAL A 10 5.88 -7.83 -2.42
CA VAL A 10 4.72 -8.72 -2.61
C VAL A 10 3.54 -7.84 -3.01
N VAL A 11 3.24 -7.80 -4.31
CA VAL A 11 2.03 -7.17 -4.83
C VAL A 11 0.92 -8.20 -4.74
N VAL A 12 0.03 -8.06 -3.76
CA VAL A 12 -1.20 -8.84 -3.74
C VAL A 12 -2.20 -8.16 -4.67
N MET A 13 -2.40 -8.74 -5.85
CA MET A 13 -3.45 -8.31 -6.79
C MET A 13 -4.71 -9.14 -6.55
N PHE A 14 -5.79 -8.51 -6.11
CA PHE A 14 -7.10 -9.15 -6.02
C PHE A 14 -7.94 -8.87 -7.27
N SER A 15 -8.53 -9.91 -7.85
CA SER A 15 -9.50 -9.85 -8.94
C SER A 15 -10.63 -10.83 -8.62
N GLU A 16 -11.86 -10.32 -8.43
CA GLU A 16 -13.02 -11.19 -8.25
C GLU A 16 -13.48 -11.80 -9.59
N ARG A 17 -13.29 -13.11 -9.75
CA ARG A 17 -14.19 -13.94 -10.57
C ARG A 17 -14.46 -15.21 -9.79
N TYR A 18 -15.72 -15.49 -9.49
CA TYR A 18 -16.45 -16.76 -9.76
C TYR A 18 -17.83 -16.67 -9.08
N LYS A 19 -18.88 -16.34 -9.85
CA LYS A 19 -20.26 -16.81 -9.61
C LYS A 19 -21.11 -16.60 -10.89
N LYS A 20 -21.45 -17.71 -11.54
CA LYS A 20 -22.43 -17.91 -12.63
C LYS A 20 -22.17 -17.23 -13.99
N PHE A 21 -21.72 -18.05 -14.95
CA PHE A 21 -21.92 -17.80 -16.38
C PHE A 21 -23.40 -18.04 -16.72
N SER A 22 -24.15 -16.98 -16.98
CA SER A 22 -25.31 -17.02 -17.88
C SER A 22 -24.93 -16.26 -19.14
N VAL A 23 -24.93 -16.96 -20.27
CA VAL A 23 -24.64 -16.42 -21.60
C VAL A 23 -25.58 -15.25 -21.93
N LEU A 24 -25.03 -14.03 -22.01
CA LEU A 24 -25.71 -12.84 -22.51
C LEU A 24 -25.18 -12.47 -23.91
N PRO A 25 -26.03 -11.95 -24.80
CA PRO A 25 -25.69 -11.69 -26.20
C PRO A 25 -24.63 -10.60 -26.38
N LEU A 26 -23.88 -10.72 -27.48
CA LEU A 26 -22.65 -9.99 -27.83
C LEU A 26 -22.79 -8.44 -27.99
N SER A 27 -23.94 -7.84 -27.70
CA SER A 27 -24.19 -6.39 -27.87
C SER A 27 -24.13 -5.57 -26.58
N LEU A 28 -23.99 -6.20 -25.42
CA LEU A 28 -23.86 -5.49 -24.15
C LEU A 28 -22.37 -5.36 -23.79
N LYS A 29 -21.70 -4.33 -24.31
CA LYS A 29 -20.41 -3.89 -23.76
C LYS A 29 -20.66 -3.32 -22.36
N ILE A 30 -20.86 -4.19 -21.38
CA ILE A 30 -20.77 -3.81 -19.98
C ILE A 30 -19.30 -3.46 -19.75
N PHE A 31 -18.99 -2.16 -19.74
CA PHE A 31 -17.75 -1.67 -19.16
C PHE A 31 -17.81 -1.94 -17.66
N PHE A 32 -17.44 -3.15 -17.24
CA PHE A 32 -17.06 -3.35 -15.85
C PHE A 32 -15.80 -2.52 -15.63
N ALA A 33 -15.93 -1.39 -14.94
CA ALA A 33 -14.80 -0.65 -14.41
C ALA A 33 -14.22 -1.49 -13.27
N TRP A 34 -13.22 -2.32 -13.59
CA TRP A 34 -12.50 -3.12 -12.59
C TRP A 34 -11.64 -2.17 -11.77
N ILE A 35 -12.02 -1.93 -10.51
CA ILE A 35 -11.18 -1.17 -9.59
C ILE A 35 -10.06 -2.12 -9.13
N ILE A 36 -8.83 -1.77 -9.48
CA ILE A 36 -7.63 -2.53 -9.09
C ILE A 36 -7.02 -1.84 -7.85
N PHE A 37 -6.81 -2.64 -6.80
CA PHE A 37 -6.09 -2.22 -5.60
C PHE A 37 -4.69 -2.86 -5.60
N GLN A 38 -3.67 -2.05 -5.35
CA GLN A 38 -2.31 -2.48 -5.01
C GLN A 38 -2.12 -2.27 -3.51
N VAL A 39 -1.92 -3.34 -2.76
CA VAL A 39 -1.68 -3.26 -1.31
C VAL A 39 -0.28 -3.78 -1.02
N HIS A 40 0.49 -2.97 -0.29
CA HIS A 40 1.82 -3.30 0.20
C HIS A 40 1.81 -3.45 1.71
N PHE A 41 2.66 -4.34 2.22
CA PHE A 41 2.88 -4.53 3.64
C PHE A 41 4.36 -4.34 3.97
N GLY A 42 4.64 -3.68 5.09
CA GLY A 42 5.99 -3.49 5.61
C GLY A 42 6.04 -3.64 7.11
N VAL A 43 7.09 -4.27 7.63
CA VAL A 43 7.24 -4.44 9.08
C VAL A 43 7.80 -3.16 9.72
N ASN A 44 7.14 -2.68 10.76
CA ASN A 44 7.65 -1.64 11.64
C ASN A 44 7.93 -2.23 13.03
N SER A 45 9.20 -2.46 13.33
CA SER A 45 9.62 -3.09 14.60
C SER A 45 9.31 -2.27 15.85
N GLY A 46 9.08 -0.96 15.71
CA GLY A 46 8.68 -0.08 16.80
C GLY A 46 7.16 0.09 16.94
N ALA A 47 6.37 -0.48 16.02
CA ALA A 47 4.92 -0.36 16.06
C ALA A 47 4.31 -1.35 17.06
N SER A 48 3.33 -0.87 17.83
CA SER A 48 2.48 -1.70 18.71
C SER A 48 1.15 -2.09 18.06
N ARG A 49 0.86 -1.56 16.88
CA ARG A 49 -0.45 -1.60 16.21
C ARG A 49 -0.28 -1.47 14.69
N PHE A 50 -1.31 -1.83 13.93
CA PHE A 50 -1.30 -1.66 12.47
C PHE A 50 -1.39 -0.17 12.10
N ALA A 51 -0.78 0.22 10.98
CA ALA A 51 -0.91 1.57 10.45
C ALA A 51 -1.20 1.56 8.94
N LEU A 52 -2.26 2.27 8.54
CA LEU A 52 -2.59 2.51 7.15
C LEU A 52 -2.01 3.86 6.72
N GLU A 53 -1.11 3.86 5.74
CA GLU A 53 -0.40 5.07 5.31
C GLU A 53 -1.24 5.91 4.34
N ASN A 54 -1.53 7.16 4.68
CA ASN A 54 -2.19 8.14 3.81
C ASN A 54 -1.28 8.61 2.68
N GLN A 55 0.04 8.67 2.93
CA GLN A 55 0.96 9.34 2.03
C GLN A 55 2.36 8.73 2.04
N ALA A 56 3.11 9.08 1.00
CA ALA A 56 4.56 8.89 0.92
C ALA A 56 5.25 10.22 0.59
N VAL A 57 6.49 10.36 1.02
CA VAL A 57 7.33 11.55 0.80
C VAL A 57 8.38 11.24 -0.27
N ASN A 58 8.70 12.19 -1.14
CA ASN A 58 9.68 12.07 -2.23
C ASN A 58 11.14 12.03 -1.73
N GLU A 59 11.40 11.43 -0.58
CA GLU A 59 12.71 11.42 0.06
C GLU A 59 13.19 9.99 0.31
N ALA A 60 14.40 9.69 -0.15
CA ALA A 60 15.15 8.51 0.25
C ALA A 60 16.30 8.93 1.17
N THR A 61 16.16 8.62 2.46
CA THR A 61 17.17 8.85 3.50
C THR A 61 17.25 7.59 4.37
N PHE A 62 18.05 6.63 3.92
CA PHE A 62 18.06 5.28 4.48
C PHE A 62 18.97 5.23 5.72
N ARG A 63 18.41 4.84 6.88
CA ARG A 63 19.17 4.76 8.15
C ARG A 63 20.27 3.70 8.11
N CYS A 64 20.01 2.60 7.42
CA CYS A 64 20.92 1.49 7.16
C CYS A 64 20.90 1.18 5.66
N PRO A 65 21.91 0.47 5.12
CA PRO A 65 21.84 -0.02 3.74
C PRO A 65 20.61 -0.94 3.56
N ASP A 66 20.09 -0.96 2.33
CA ASP A 66 19.18 -2.03 1.91
C ASP A 66 19.95 -3.33 1.62
N GLU A 67 19.24 -4.37 1.20
CA GLU A 67 19.81 -5.69 0.88
C GLU A 67 20.84 -5.67 -0.27
N LEU A 68 20.85 -4.62 -1.09
CA LEU A 68 21.82 -4.41 -2.17
C LEU A 68 22.95 -3.46 -1.76
N GLY A 69 23.00 -3.05 -0.50
CA GLY A 69 23.99 -2.13 0.05
C GLY A 69 23.72 -0.66 -0.28
N TRP A 70 22.58 -0.32 -0.89
CA TRP A 70 22.25 1.06 -1.21
C TRP A 70 21.78 1.81 0.03
N LYS A 71 22.43 2.95 0.32
CA LYS A 71 22.15 3.81 1.47
C LYS A 71 22.07 5.29 1.05
N PRO A 72 21.03 5.69 0.32
CA PRO A 72 20.84 7.08 -0.10
C PRO A 72 20.67 8.02 1.10
N GLN A 73 21.10 9.27 0.95
CA GLN A 73 20.97 10.32 1.97
C GLN A 73 20.40 11.59 1.33
N ARG A 74 19.18 11.99 1.74
CA ARG A 74 18.50 13.20 1.29
C ARG A 74 18.39 13.34 -0.23
N VAL A 75 18.12 12.24 -0.92
CA VAL A 75 17.93 12.25 -2.38
C VAL A 75 16.45 12.15 -2.74
N PRO A 76 16.01 12.81 -3.84
CA PRO A 76 14.66 12.63 -4.32
C PRO A 76 14.46 11.20 -4.85
N ILE A 77 13.33 10.58 -4.52
CA ILE A 77 12.95 9.26 -5.06
C ILE A 77 12.71 9.39 -6.56
N VAL A 78 11.92 10.39 -6.96
CA VAL A 78 11.65 10.76 -8.34
C VAL A 78 12.10 12.20 -8.56
N PRO A 79 13.25 12.43 -9.22
CA PRO A 79 13.78 13.78 -9.45
C PRO A 79 12.83 14.70 -10.22
N SER A 80 12.03 14.16 -11.14
CA SER A 80 11.05 14.95 -11.91
C SER A 80 9.88 15.48 -11.08
N ASP A 81 9.65 14.93 -9.89
CA ASP A 81 8.53 15.32 -9.03
C ASP A 81 8.90 16.51 -8.10
N GLY A 82 10.13 17.04 -8.22
CA GLY A 82 10.58 18.24 -7.55
C GLY A 82 11.24 17.98 -6.19
N SER A 83 10.91 18.82 -5.19
CA SER A 83 11.51 18.79 -3.85
C SER A 83 11.40 17.42 -3.17
N ILE A 84 12.38 17.08 -2.33
CA ILE A 84 12.33 15.88 -1.48
C ILE A 84 11.15 15.92 -0.49
N SER A 85 10.69 17.11 -0.12
CA SER A 85 9.52 17.29 0.76
C SER A 85 8.18 17.08 0.07
N ARG A 86 8.17 16.84 -1.25
CA ARG A 86 6.93 16.60 -2.01
C ARG A 86 6.27 15.33 -1.49
N THR A 87 4.97 15.38 -1.23
CA THR A 87 4.18 14.21 -0.88
C THR A 87 3.33 13.72 -2.05
N ARG A 88 2.93 12.46 -1.98
CA ARG A 88 1.88 11.83 -2.78
C ARG A 88 0.94 11.12 -1.82
N GLU A 89 -0.36 11.20 -2.09
CA GLU A 89 -1.41 10.70 -1.20
C GLU A 89 -2.22 9.60 -1.89
N THR A 90 -2.69 8.63 -1.13
CA THR A 90 -3.64 7.65 -1.65
C THR A 90 -5.01 8.28 -1.86
N THR A 91 -5.72 7.81 -2.90
CA THR A 91 -7.12 8.17 -3.13
C THR A 91 -8.09 7.30 -2.30
N LEU A 92 -7.57 6.35 -1.52
CA LEU A 92 -8.37 5.52 -0.63
C LEU A 92 -8.84 6.30 0.61
N PRO A 93 -10.06 6.06 1.09
CA PRO A 93 -10.59 6.68 2.29
C PRO A 93 -10.02 6.00 3.54
N VAL A 94 -8.75 6.27 3.84
CA VAL A 94 -7.98 5.59 4.90
C VAL A 94 -8.61 5.78 6.28
N LYS A 95 -9.19 6.95 6.57
CA LYS A 95 -9.86 7.21 7.85
C LYS A 95 -11.08 6.31 8.03
N GLU A 96 -11.86 6.13 6.97
CA GLU A 96 -13.05 5.29 6.92
C GLU A 96 -12.66 3.80 7.01
N LEU A 97 -11.63 3.38 6.26
CA LEU A 97 -11.07 2.03 6.34
C LEU A 97 -10.61 1.71 7.76
N THR A 98 -9.82 2.60 8.37
CA THR A 98 -9.38 2.46 9.76
C THR A 98 -10.58 2.35 10.71
N LYS A 99 -11.59 3.21 10.55
CA LYS A 99 -12.81 3.16 11.38
C LYS A 99 -13.55 1.83 11.22
N SER A 100 -13.63 1.29 10.02
CA SER A 100 -14.25 -0.01 9.74
C SER A 100 -13.50 -1.15 10.45
N LEU A 101 -12.18 -1.20 10.28
CA LEU A 101 -11.33 -2.23 10.88
C LEU A 101 -11.26 -2.14 12.41
N ARG A 102 -11.35 -0.94 12.99
CA ARG A 102 -11.48 -0.79 14.45
C ARG A 102 -12.77 -1.39 14.98
N LYS A 103 -13.88 -1.31 14.23
CA LYS A 103 -15.16 -1.91 14.64
C LYS A 103 -15.10 -3.44 14.66
N THR A 104 -14.22 -4.05 13.87
CA THR A 104 -13.99 -5.50 13.88
C THR A 104 -12.98 -5.93 14.96
N GLY A 105 -12.48 -5.00 15.78
CA GLY A 105 -11.64 -5.30 16.94
C GLY A 105 -10.13 -5.10 16.73
N TYR A 106 -9.68 -4.62 15.57
CA TYR A 106 -8.25 -4.39 15.33
C TYR A 106 -7.75 -3.06 15.90
N ASP A 107 -6.57 -3.07 16.53
CA ASP A 107 -5.82 -1.84 16.83
C ASP A 107 -5.07 -1.38 15.58
N VAL A 108 -5.70 -0.47 14.84
CA VAL A 108 -5.18 0.11 13.60
C VAL A 108 -5.30 1.63 13.63
N MET A 109 -4.40 2.36 12.99
CA MET A 109 -4.47 3.83 12.88
C MET A 109 -4.15 4.34 11.47
N PRO A 110 -4.66 5.52 11.06
CA PRO A 110 -4.09 6.22 9.92
C PRO A 110 -2.68 6.73 10.30
N SER A 111 -1.79 6.79 9.31
CA SER A 111 -0.44 7.33 9.44
C SER A 111 -0.13 8.25 8.26
N ASP A 112 0.54 9.37 8.51
CA ASP A 112 0.99 10.31 7.48
C ASP A 112 2.50 10.21 7.23
N ASP A 113 3.16 9.18 7.76
CA ASP A 113 4.61 9.02 7.71
C ASP A 113 5.03 7.55 7.54
N ALA A 114 5.22 7.15 6.29
CA ALA A 114 5.75 5.83 5.94
C ALA A 114 7.27 5.69 6.18
N GLY A 115 7.91 6.66 6.83
CA GLY A 115 9.35 6.72 7.05
C GLY A 115 10.14 7.25 5.85
N ARG A 116 11.45 7.00 5.83
CA ARG A 116 12.35 7.39 4.71
C ARG A 116 13.22 6.22 4.22
N PHE A 117 12.80 4.99 4.53
CA PHE A 117 13.45 3.76 4.11
C PHE A 117 12.72 3.11 2.92
N VAL A 118 12.94 1.82 2.68
CA VAL A 118 12.38 1.08 1.54
C VAL A 118 10.85 1.10 1.48
N CYS A 119 10.14 1.14 2.62
CA CYS A 119 8.68 1.22 2.67
C CYS A 119 8.17 2.49 1.97
N ASN A 120 8.63 3.66 2.41
CA ASN A 120 8.32 4.95 1.79
C ASN A 120 8.77 4.99 0.32
N TYR A 121 9.97 4.46 0.02
CA TYR A 121 10.51 4.43 -1.33
C TYR A 121 9.57 3.71 -2.31
N VAL A 122 9.16 2.48 -1.97
CA VAL A 122 8.24 1.68 -2.77
C VAL A 122 6.88 2.34 -2.84
N TYR A 123 6.36 2.84 -1.71
CA TYR A 123 5.03 3.44 -1.67
C TYR A 123 4.93 4.69 -2.55
N TYR A 124 5.95 5.55 -2.56
CA TYR A 124 5.99 6.74 -3.40
C TYR A 124 5.90 6.39 -4.89
N HIS A 125 6.66 5.38 -5.34
CA HIS A 125 6.59 4.88 -6.71
C HIS A 125 5.21 4.30 -7.03
N SER A 126 4.62 3.55 -6.11
CA SER A 126 3.30 2.96 -6.29
C SER A 126 2.17 3.99 -6.35
N LEU A 127 2.20 5.02 -5.51
CA LEU A 127 1.25 6.12 -5.59
C LEU A 127 1.36 6.87 -6.91
N ARG A 128 2.59 7.17 -7.36
CA ARG A 128 2.83 7.79 -8.67
C ARG A 128 2.30 6.92 -9.82
N PHE A 129 2.55 5.61 -9.77
CA PHE A 129 2.03 4.67 -10.77
C PHE A 129 0.50 4.61 -10.73
N ALA A 130 -0.08 4.64 -9.53
CA ALA A 130 -1.52 4.58 -9.30
C ALA A 130 -2.25 5.78 -9.91
N GLU A 131 -1.75 6.99 -9.66
CA GLU A 131 -2.25 8.22 -10.28
C GLU A 131 -2.23 8.17 -11.82
N GLN A 132 -1.19 7.58 -12.41
CA GLN A 132 -1.03 7.51 -13.87
C GLN A 132 -1.95 6.48 -14.55
N HIS A 133 -2.35 5.44 -13.84
CA HIS A 133 -3.09 4.30 -14.41
C HIS A 133 -4.51 4.14 -13.85
N GLY A 134 -4.96 5.06 -12.99
CA GLY A 134 -6.29 4.99 -12.40
C GLY A 134 -6.50 3.79 -11.47
N ILE A 135 -5.42 3.24 -10.91
CA ILE A 135 -5.50 2.20 -9.86
C ILE A 135 -5.44 2.86 -8.48
N LYS A 136 -5.74 2.11 -7.41
CA LYS A 136 -5.64 2.58 -6.03
C LYS A 136 -4.50 1.87 -5.33
N SER A 137 -3.66 2.57 -4.57
CA SER A 137 -2.55 1.97 -3.82
C SER A 137 -2.66 2.26 -2.33
N LEU A 138 -2.34 1.27 -1.49
CA LEU A 138 -2.25 1.40 -0.04
C LEU A 138 -0.96 0.78 0.47
N PHE A 139 -0.33 1.40 1.46
CA PHE A 139 0.74 0.79 2.23
C PHE A 139 0.28 0.58 3.67
N VAL A 140 0.63 -0.56 4.22
CA VAL A 140 0.28 -0.94 5.59
C VAL A 140 1.52 -1.33 6.36
N HIS A 141 1.81 -0.59 7.43
CA HIS A 141 2.80 -1.01 8.40
C HIS A 141 2.19 -1.99 9.39
N VAL A 142 2.85 -3.13 9.57
CA VAL A 142 2.47 -4.18 10.52
C VAL A 142 3.53 -4.28 11.64
N PRO A 143 3.14 -4.61 12.88
CA PRO A 143 4.08 -4.93 13.94
C PRO A 143 4.89 -6.21 13.68
N LEU A 144 5.90 -6.46 14.50
CA LEU A 144 6.54 -7.78 14.56
C LEU A 144 5.55 -8.85 15.02
N PHE A 145 5.77 -10.10 14.61
CA PHE A 145 4.97 -11.25 15.09
C PHE A 145 5.06 -11.46 16.61
N SER A 146 6.18 -11.05 17.23
CA SER A 146 6.32 -11.05 18.69
C SER A 146 5.44 -10.02 19.40
N THR A 147 4.94 -9.02 18.67
CA THR A 147 4.09 -7.94 19.19
C THR A 147 2.62 -8.20 18.89
N VAL A 148 2.32 -8.62 17.66
CA VAL A 148 0.99 -9.06 17.22
C VAL A 148 1.16 -10.37 16.49
N ASP A 149 0.55 -11.43 17.02
CA ASP A 149 0.68 -12.80 16.52
C ASP A 149 0.39 -12.92 15.02
N GLU A 150 1.10 -13.82 14.34
CA GLU A 150 0.99 -14.05 12.90
C GLU A 150 -0.46 -14.35 12.48
N GLU A 151 -1.20 -15.16 13.25
CA GLU A 151 -2.60 -15.49 12.95
C GLU A 151 -3.49 -14.24 12.96
N VAL A 152 -3.27 -13.35 13.94
CA VAL A 152 -3.98 -12.07 14.03
C VAL A 152 -3.63 -11.17 12.84
N GLN A 153 -2.37 -11.16 12.40
CA GLN A 153 -1.98 -10.38 11.22
C GLN A 153 -2.61 -10.92 9.94
N ILE A 154 -2.69 -12.24 9.76
CA ILE A 154 -3.37 -12.87 8.61
C ILE A 154 -4.86 -12.52 8.60
N HIS A 155 -5.55 -12.62 9.74
CA HIS A 155 -6.95 -12.23 9.87
C HIS A 155 -7.14 -10.73 9.57
N PHE A 156 -6.25 -9.87 10.06
CA PHE A 156 -6.26 -8.45 9.73
C PHE A 156 -6.14 -8.20 8.23
N VAL A 157 -5.23 -8.89 7.53
CA VAL A 157 -5.08 -8.78 6.07
C VAL A 157 -6.37 -9.18 5.36
N ALA A 158 -7.00 -10.29 5.75
CA ALA A 158 -8.27 -10.72 5.16
C ALA A 158 -9.38 -9.67 5.36
N SER A 159 -9.54 -9.16 6.59
CA SER A 159 -10.52 -8.10 6.88
C SER A 159 -10.23 -6.78 6.15
N LEU A 160 -8.96 -6.43 5.95
CA LEU A 160 -8.57 -5.26 5.16
C LEU A 160 -8.99 -5.44 3.69
N VAL A 161 -8.76 -6.62 3.11
CA VAL A 161 -9.15 -6.92 1.74
C VAL A 161 -10.67 -6.85 1.57
N GLU A 162 -11.43 -7.42 2.50
CA GLU A 162 -12.90 -7.31 2.51
C GLU A 162 -13.37 -5.86 2.64
N ALA A 163 -12.73 -5.07 3.51
CA ALA A 163 -13.04 -3.66 3.66
C ALA A 163 -12.75 -2.86 2.37
N LEU A 164 -11.66 -3.16 1.67
CA LEU A 164 -11.32 -2.55 0.38
C LEU A 164 -12.32 -2.94 -0.71
N ALA A 165 -12.70 -4.23 -0.78
CA ALA A 165 -13.70 -4.71 -1.72
C ALA A 165 -15.08 -4.07 -1.52
N SER A 166 -15.39 -3.69 -0.28
CA SER A 166 -16.66 -3.03 0.10
C SER A 166 -16.70 -1.52 -0.18
N LEU A 167 -15.62 -0.91 -0.69
CA LEU A 167 -15.59 0.51 -1.06
C LEU A 167 -16.28 0.82 -2.41
N ASN A 168 -16.86 -0.20 -3.06
CA ASN A 168 -17.44 -0.13 -4.39
C ASN A 168 -18.97 -0.17 -4.35
#